data_AF-A0A069S8C4-F1
#
_entry.id   AF-A0A069S8C4-F1
#
_cell.length_a   1.000
_cell.length_b   1.000
_cell.length_c   1.000
_cell.angle_alpha   90.00
_cell.angle_beta   90.00
_cell.angle_gamma   90.00
#
_symmetry.space_group_name_H-M   'P 1'
#
loop_
_entity.id
_entity.type
_entity.pdbx_description
1 polymer ?
#
loop_
_entity_poly.entity_id
_entity_poly.type
_entity_poly.pdbx_seq_one_letter_code
_entity_poly.pdbx_strand_id
1 'polypeptide(L)'
;MLQGFQTSGKCIEKAHYRIRYMKSFRPLSIKEDIEFKEARPILYLNTAAVASLFNSRNAGSTSNRSNWSTIMSYLKSHASYLGLKQDRFTILLPSGLPDYTIDIVNGEQVKKVKVNRPKALCFDYLQLKETFGLDLETEVVAENQEEIPTESNAIDLQQFKQNELPFE
;
A
#
# COMPACT_ATOMS: atom_id res chain seq x y z
N MET A 1 16.64 -7.01 -8.20
CA MET A 1 15.89 -5.96 -8.95
C MET A 1 14.83 -5.25 -8.12
N LEU A 2 13.95 -5.94 -7.37
CA LEU A 2 12.95 -5.29 -6.51
C LEU A 2 13.58 -4.41 -5.41
N GLN A 3 14.67 -4.89 -4.80
CA GLN A 3 15.47 -4.15 -3.80
C GLN A 3 16.06 -2.86 -4.37
N GLY A 4 16.52 -2.86 -5.62
CA GLY A 4 16.98 -1.64 -6.31
C GLY A 4 15.86 -0.62 -6.58
N PHE A 5 14.59 -1.08 -6.66
CA PHE A 5 13.44 -0.18 -6.72
C PHE A 5 13.03 0.32 -5.33
N GLN A 6 13.24 -0.46 -4.27
CA GLN A 6 12.99 -0.04 -2.89
C GLN A 6 14.02 0.99 -2.43
N THR A 7 15.32 0.77 -2.68
CA THR A 7 16.38 1.75 -2.37
C THR A 7 16.33 3.02 -3.23
N SER A 8 15.68 2.98 -4.40
CA SER A 8 15.41 4.18 -5.21
C SER A 8 14.06 4.85 -4.91
N GLY A 9 13.33 4.41 -3.87
CA GLY A 9 12.05 4.98 -3.45
C GLY A 9 10.86 4.68 -4.36
N LYS A 10 11.04 3.80 -5.37
CA LYS A 10 10.00 3.44 -6.35
C LYS A 10 9.12 2.27 -5.90
N CYS A 11 9.65 1.39 -5.04
CA CYS A 11 8.91 0.28 -4.45
C CYS A 11 8.51 0.62 -3.02
N ILE A 12 7.29 1.11 -2.87
CA ILE A 12 6.71 1.58 -1.60
C ILE A 12 5.97 0.44 -0.87
N GLU A 13 6.27 0.27 0.41
CA GLU A 13 5.54 -0.62 1.32
C GLU A 13 4.05 -0.24 1.39
N LYS A 14 3.17 -1.21 1.61
CA LYS A 14 1.70 -1.08 1.60
C LYS A 14 1.09 -0.73 0.23
N ALA A 15 1.86 -0.32 -0.77
CA ALA A 15 1.37 -0.10 -2.13
C ALA A 15 1.78 -1.23 -3.09
N HIS A 16 3.07 -1.57 -3.11
CA HIS A 16 3.65 -2.55 -4.02
C HIS A 16 3.87 -3.91 -3.37
N TYR A 17 4.27 -3.89 -2.11
CA TYR A 17 4.43 -5.09 -1.30
C TYR A 17 4.04 -4.82 0.14
N ARG A 18 3.80 -5.89 0.89
CA ARG A 18 3.55 -5.83 2.32
C ARG A 18 4.09 -7.09 2.97
N ILE A 19 4.80 -6.96 4.08
CA ILE A 19 5.25 -8.10 4.87
C ILE A 19 4.37 -8.21 6.11
N ARG A 20 3.94 -9.42 6.44
CA ARG A 20 3.15 -9.69 7.64
C ARG A 20 3.66 -10.95 8.33
N TYR A 21 3.89 -10.86 9.62
CA TYR A 21 4.23 -12.00 10.46
C TYR A 21 2.96 -12.73 10.88
N MET A 22 2.84 -14.01 10.54
CA MET A 22 1.67 -14.81 10.91
C MET A 22 2.03 -16.29 11.10
N LYS A 23 1.32 -16.96 12.01
CA LYS A 23 1.49 -18.39 12.33
C LYS A 23 0.66 -19.31 11.45
N SER A 24 -0.38 -18.79 10.80
CA SER A 24 -1.17 -19.54 9.84
C SER A 24 -1.42 -18.72 8.58
N PHE A 25 -1.45 -19.39 7.44
CA PHE A 25 -1.71 -18.79 6.15
C PHE A 25 -2.68 -19.63 5.32
N ARG A 26 -3.84 -19.05 5.05
CA ARG A 26 -4.82 -19.59 4.11
C ARG A 26 -4.74 -18.87 2.76
N PRO A 27 -4.30 -19.52 1.67
CA PRO A 27 -4.42 -18.97 0.32
C PRO A 27 -5.86 -19.10 -0.20
N LEU A 28 -6.22 -18.29 -1.18
CA LEU A 28 -7.52 -18.31 -1.86
C LEU A 28 -7.80 -19.63 -2.60
N SER A 29 -6.76 -20.32 -3.04
CA SER A 29 -6.88 -21.55 -3.83
C SER A 29 -7.15 -22.79 -2.98
N ILE A 30 -6.83 -22.75 -1.67
CA ILE A 30 -6.86 -23.91 -0.78
C ILE A 30 -7.82 -23.59 0.36
N LYS A 31 -8.66 -24.56 0.73
CA LYS A 31 -9.63 -24.36 1.83
C LYS A 31 -9.02 -24.59 3.21
N GLU A 32 -7.85 -25.21 3.28
CA GLU A 32 -7.12 -25.52 4.51
C GLU A 32 -6.06 -24.45 4.81
N ASP A 33 -5.77 -24.31 6.09
CA ASP A 33 -4.79 -23.36 6.60
C ASP A 33 -3.41 -24.02 6.62
N ILE A 34 -2.41 -23.33 6.08
CA ILE A 34 -1.01 -23.72 6.24
C ILE A 34 -0.57 -23.21 7.61
N GLU A 35 -0.35 -24.11 8.56
CA GLU A 35 0.12 -23.77 9.90
C GLU A 35 1.64 -23.87 10.00
N PHE A 36 2.26 -22.83 10.56
CA PHE A 36 3.69 -22.74 10.76
C PHE A 36 4.02 -22.95 12.24
N LYS A 37 5.13 -23.64 12.52
CA LYS A 37 5.63 -23.85 13.90
C LYS A 37 5.89 -22.53 14.64
N GLU A 38 6.32 -21.50 13.91
CA GLU A 38 6.62 -20.17 14.42
C GLU A 38 6.03 -19.10 13.49
N ALA A 39 5.92 -17.85 13.98
CA ALA A 39 5.39 -16.76 13.17
C ALA A 39 6.34 -16.47 12.01
N ARG A 40 5.92 -16.78 10.78
CA ARG A 40 6.73 -16.55 9.57
C ARG A 40 6.39 -15.21 8.92
N PRO A 41 7.39 -14.49 8.39
CA PRO A 41 7.13 -13.33 7.55
C PRO A 41 6.60 -13.79 6.19
N ILE A 42 5.42 -13.31 5.84
CA ILE A 42 4.79 -13.57 4.54
C ILE A 42 4.80 -12.29 3.73
N LEU A 43 5.41 -12.36 2.56
CA LEU A 43 5.46 -11.27 1.59
C LEU A 43 4.21 -11.33 0.70
N TYR A 44 3.41 -10.28 0.75
CA TYR A 44 2.29 -10.03 -0.16
C TYR A 44 2.76 -9.09 -1.26
N LEU A 45 2.77 -9.57 -2.50
CA LEU A 45 3.21 -8.81 -3.66
C LEU A 45 2.01 -8.36 -4.51
N ASN A 46 1.86 -7.05 -4.69
CA ASN A 46 0.90 -6.47 -5.61
C ASN A 46 1.47 -6.49 -7.04
N THR A 47 1.21 -7.59 -7.74
CA THR A 47 1.68 -7.82 -9.11
C THR A 47 1.24 -6.74 -10.09
N ALA A 48 0.05 -6.16 -9.92
CA ALA A 48 -0.44 -5.11 -10.82
C ALA A 48 0.37 -3.81 -10.68
N ALA A 49 0.61 -3.37 -9.45
CA ALA A 49 1.41 -2.18 -9.18
C ALA A 49 2.87 -2.39 -9.59
N VAL A 50 3.43 -3.56 -9.26
CA VAL A 50 4.82 -3.90 -9.62
C VAL A 50 5.00 -4.02 -11.14
N ALA A 51 4.05 -4.63 -11.86
CA ALA A 51 4.10 -4.71 -13.33
C ALA A 51 4.16 -3.31 -13.98
N SER A 52 3.42 -2.35 -13.43
CA SER A 52 3.44 -0.95 -13.89
C SER A 52 4.83 -0.33 -13.76
N LEU A 53 5.53 -0.57 -12.63
CA LEU A 53 6.90 -0.10 -12.42
C LEU A 53 7.88 -0.67 -13.47
N PHE A 54 7.72 -1.95 -13.83
CA PHE A 54 8.56 -2.59 -14.86
C PHE A 54 8.25 -2.06 -16.27
N ASN A 55 6.99 -1.77 -16.58
CA ASN A 55 6.58 -1.19 -17.87
C ASN A 55 7.11 0.23 -18.07
N SER A 56 7.24 1.02 -17.00
CA SER A 56 7.78 2.39 -17.07
C SER A 56 9.23 2.45 -17.56
N ARG A 57 10.00 1.35 -17.50
CA ARG A 57 11.44 1.33 -17.83
C ARG A 57 11.74 0.99 -19.29
N ASN A 58 10.80 0.40 -20.02
CA ASN A 58 11.00 -0.11 -21.38
C ASN A 58 9.92 0.43 -22.32
N ALA A 59 10.28 1.36 -23.20
CA ALA A 59 9.42 1.98 -24.22
C ALA A 59 9.08 1.03 -25.40
N GLY A 60 8.51 -0.14 -25.11
CA GLY A 60 8.06 -1.11 -26.12
C GLY A 60 6.97 -2.05 -25.58
N SER A 61 5.72 -1.86 -26.02
CA SER A 61 4.53 -2.49 -25.39
C SER A 61 4.39 -4.00 -25.65
N THR A 62 4.98 -4.54 -26.72
CA THR A 62 4.80 -5.95 -27.12
C THR A 62 5.73 -6.91 -26.36
N SER A 63 7.01 -6.57 -26.18
CA SER A 63 7.97 -7.42 -25.45
C SER A 63 7.70 -7.50 -23.95
N ASN A 64 7.16 -6.44 -23.36
CA ASN A 64 6.92 -6.37 -21.92
C ASN A 64 5.82 -7.32 -21.44
N ARG A 65 4.80 -7.61 -22.26
CA ARG A 65 3.72 -8.55 -21.90
C ARG A 65 4.24 -9.99 -21.77
N SER A 66 5.11 -10.39 -22.70
CA SER A 66 5.76 -11.70 -22.71
C SER A 66 6.69 -11.86 -21.51
N ASN A 67 7.48 -10.83 -21.20
CA ASN A 67 8.38 -10.82 -20.05
C ASN A 67 7.62 -10.99 -18.73
N TRP A 68 6.48 -10.31 -18.57
CA TRP A 68 5.69 -10.41 -17.35
C TRP A 68 5.06 -11.79 -17.15
N SER A 69 4.57 -12.43 -18.22
CA SER A 69 4.06 -13.81 -18.16
C SER A 69 5.14 -14.79 -17.72
N THR A 70 6.36 -14.65 -18.24
CA THR A 70 7.51 -15.47 -17.83
C THR A 70 7.89 -15.23 -16.38
N ILE A 71 7.98 -13.96 -15.95
CA ILE A 71 8.24 -13.59 -14.55
C ILE A 71 7.17 -14.19 -13.63
N MET A 72 5.90 -14.07 -13.99
CA MET A 72 4.77 -14.61 -13.24
C MET A 72 4.86 -16.14 -13.12
N SER A 73 5.22 -16.82 -14.20
CA SER A 73 5.42 -18.28 -14.20
C SER A 73 6.55 -18.67 -13.25
N TYR A 74 7.70 -18.00 -13.37
CA TYR A 74 8.87 -18.23 -12.52
C TYR A 74 8.57 -17.99 -11.04
N LEU A 75 7.86 -16.91 -10.72
CA LEU A 75 7.43 -16.59 -9.35
C LEU A 75 6.52 -17.69 -8.80
N LYS A 76 5.54 -18.17 -9.57
CA LYS A 76 4.61 -19.22 -9.14
C LYS A 76 5.24 -20.60 -9.02
N SER A 77 6.31 -20.89 -9.78
CA SER A 77 7.05 -22.15 -9.67
C SER A 77 8.08 -22.18 -8.54
N HIS A 78 8.32 -21.05 -7.87
CA HIS A 78 9.31 -20.96 -6.80
C HIS A 78 8.83 -21.67 -5.52
N ALA A 79 9.73 -22.36 -4.80
CA ALA A 79 9.39 -23.13 -3.61
C ALA A 79 8.82 -22.28 -2.45
N SER A 80 9.17 -20.99 -2.39
CA SER A 80 8.62 -20.07 -1.41
C SER A 80 7.21 -19.58 -1.73
N TYR A 81 6.62 -19.92 -2.89
CA TYR A 81 5.28 -19.48 -3.26
C TYR A 81 4.21 -20.20 -2.43
N LEU A 82 3.45 -19.44 -1.66
CA LEU A 82 2.39 -19.95 -0.76
C LEU A 82 1.00 -19.91 -1.41
N GLY A 83 0.80 -19.08 -2.45
CA GLY A 83 -0.47 -18.95 -3.14
C GLY A 83 -0.92 -17.51 -3.35
N LEU A 84 -2.18 -17.34 -3.73
CA LEU A 84 -2.82 -16.02 -3.87
C LEU A 84 -3.60 -15.68 -2.61
N LYS A 85 -3.55 -14.43 -2.15
CA LYS A 85 -4.43 -13.94 -1.09
C LYS A 85 -4.85 -12.50 -1.37
N GLN A 86 -6.10 -12.18 -1.07
CA GLN A 86 -6.58 -10.82 -1.20
C GLN A 86 -6.04 -9.98 -0.03
N ASP A 87 -5.39 -8.86 -0.31
CA ASP A 87 -4.97 -7.90 0.72
C ASP A 87 -5.21 -6.46 0.26
N ARG A 88 -5.21 -5.53 1.21
CA ARG A 88 -5.37 -4.09 0.98
C ARG A 88 -4.03 -3.47 0.61
N PHE A 89 -3.97 -2.79 -0.53
CA PHE A 89 -2.84 -1.95 -0.89
C PHE A 89 -3.28 -0.51 -1.09
N THR A 90 -2.43 0.44 -0.69
CA THR A 90 -2.59 1.87 -0.92
C THR A 90 -2.47 2.18 -2.40
N ILE A 91 -3.41 2.96 -2.92
CA ILE A 91 -3.32 3.52 -4.27
C ILE A 91 -2.40 4.73 -4.20
N LEU A 92 -1.43 4.78 -5.11
CA LEU A 92 -0.51 5.90 -5.23
C LEU A 92 -0.89 6.76 -6.44
N LEU A 93 -0.69 8.06 -6.30
CA LEU A 93 -0.70 9.01 -7.40
C LEU A 93 0.53 8.78 -8.32
N PRO A 94 0.53 9.32 -9.55
CA PRO A 94 1.71 9.27 -10.43
C PRO A 94 2.97 9.89 -9.81
N SER A 95 2.81 10.78 -8.82
CA SER A 95 3.89 11.35 -8.02
C SER A 95 4.51 10.39 -7.00
N GLY A 96 3.91 9.22 -6.77
CA GLY A 96 4.34 8.24 -5.77
C GLY A 96 3.73 8.45 -4.37
N LEU A 97 2.96 9.51 -4.16
CA LEU A 97 2.28 9.79 -2.88
C LEU A 97 0.95 9.02 -2.76
N PRO A 98 0.49 8.66 -1.54
CA PRO A 98 -0.83 8.07 -1.34
C PRO A 98 -1.94 8.95 -1.90
N ASP A 99 -2.89 8.35 -2.63
CA ASP A 99 -4.12 9.00 -3.08
C ASP A 99 -5.14 9.00 -1.94
N TYR A 100 -5.86 10.11 -1.75
CA TYR A 100 -6.81 10.31 -0.66
C TYR A 100 -8.20 10.67 -1.19
N THR A 101 -9.25 10.23 -0.50
CA THR A 101 -10.60 10.78 -0.61
C THR A 101 -10.91 11.65 0.60
N ILE A 102 -11.76 12.66 0.40
CA ILE A 102 -12.32 13.46 1.47
C ILE A 102 -13.74 12.97 1.67
N ASP A 103 -14.01 12.36 2.83
CA ASP A 103 -15.34 11.96 3.24
C ASP A 103 -15.84 12.94 4.30
N ILE A 104 -17.09 13.40 4.20
CA ILE A 104 -17.72 14.21 5.25
C ILE A 104 -18.43 13.26 6.20
N VAL A 105 -17.88 13.09 7.40
CA VAL A 105 -18.47 12.27 8.45
C VAL A 105 -18.80 13.19 9.61
N ASN A 106 -20.07 13.25 10.02
CA ASN A 106 -20.55 14.11 11.09
C ASN A 106 -20.24 15.62 10.91
N GLY A 107 -20.18 16.11 9.67
CA GLY A 107 -19.89 17.52 9.37
C GLY A 107 -18.40 17.88 9.36
N GLU A 108 -17.51 16.95 9.70
CA GLU A 108 -16.07 17.11 9.62
C GLU A 108 -15.51 16.45 8.36
N GLN A 109 -14.55 17.12 7.70
CA GLN A 109 -13.86 16.58 6.53
C GLN A 109 -12.75 15.62 6.99
N VAL A 110 -12.97 14.33 6.79
CA VAL A 110 -11.98 13.29 7.13
C VAL A 110 -11.26 12.84 5.86
N LYS A 111 -9.94 12.99 5.86
CA LYS A 111 -9.06 12.53 4.77
C LYS A 111 -8.79 11.03 4.92
N LYS A 112 -9.16 10.24 3.91
CA LYS A 112 -9.05 8.78 3.92
C LYS A 112 -8.17 8.29 2.78
N VAL A 113 -7.18 7.44 3.08
CA VAL A 113 -6.30 6.85 2.07
C VAL A 113 -7.11 5.91 1.17
N LYS A 114 -7.01 6.08 -0.15
CA LYS A 114 -7.58 5.15 -1.11
C LYS A 114 -6.82 3.84 -1.11
N VAL A 115 -7.57 2.74 -1.04
CA VAL A 115 -7.02 1.40 -1.06
C VAL A 115 -7.70 0.54 -2.12
N ASN A 116 -6.96 -0.37 -2.74
CA ASN A 116 -7.49 -1.44 -3.57
C ASN A 116 -7.34 -2.78 -2.84
N ARG A 117 -8.07 -3.81 -3.30
CA ARG A 117 -7.98 -5.18 -2.76
C ARG A 117 -7.68 -6.22 -3.83
N PRO A 118 -6.52 -6.13 -4.53
CA PRO A 118 -6.14 -7.10 -5.53
C PRO A 118 -5.79 -8.46 -4.90
N LYS A 119 -5.70 -9.49 -5.75
CA LYS A 119 -5.12 -10.79 -5.38
C LYS A 119 -3.59 -10.64 -5.40
N ALA A 120 -2.99 -10.63 -4.22
CA ALA A 120 -1.54 -10.60 -4.05
C ALA A 120 -0.94 -12.01 -4.21
N LEU A 121 0.24 -12.10 -4.82
CA LEU A 121 1.07 -13.31 -4.70
C LEU A 121 1.71 -13.31 -3.32
N CYS A 122 1.58 -14.42 -2.60
CA CYS A 122 2.11 -14.58 -1.26
C CYS A 122 3.30 -15.52 -1.28
N PHE A 123 4.37 -15.13 -0.59
CA PHE A 123 5.59 -15.89 -0.50
C PHE A 123 6.07 -16.00 0.95
N ASP A 124 6.74 -17.10 1.28
CA ASP A 124 7.57 -17.22 2.47
C ASP A 124 8.78 -16.29 2.31
N TYR A 125 8.75 -15.16 3.02
CA TYR A 125 9.76 -14.12 2.88
C TYR A 125 11.10 -14.54 3.47
N LEU A 126 11.10 -15.41 4.48
CA LEU A 126 12.34 -15.89 5.09
C LEU A 126 13.17 -16.66 4.07
N GLN A 127 12.54 -17.59 3.34
CA GLN A 127 13.21 -18.31 2.25
C GLN A 127 13.69 -17.38 1.13
N LEU A 128 12.93 -16.33 0.80
CA LEU A 128 13.35 -15.35 -0.20
C LEU A 128 14.57 -14.54 0.26
N LYS A 129 14.60 -14.14 1.54
CA LYS A 129 15.72 -13.42 2.16
C LYS A 129 17.00 -14.27 2.10
N GLU A 130 16.90 -15.54 2.47
CA GLU A 130 18.03 -16.49 2.45
C GLU A 130 18.51 -16.80 1.02
N THR A 131 17.58 -17.06 0.09
CA THR A 131 17.93 -17.50 -1.27
C THR A 131 18.47 -16.36 -2.14
N PHE A 132 17.92 -15.16 -2.00
CA PHE A 132 18.22 -14.03 -2.89
C PHE A 132 18.93 -12.87 -2.20
N GLY A 133 19.21 -12.96 -0.91
CA GLY A 133 19.79 -11.84 -0.14
C GLY A 133 18.88 -10.61 -0.10
N LEU A 134 17.56 -10.81 -0.23
CA LEU A 134 16.59 -9.72 -0.30
C LEU A 134 16.35 -9.14 1.10
N ASP A 135 16.63 -7.86 1.27
CA ASP A 135 16.18 -7.09 2.43
C ASP A 135 15.21 -5.99 1.99
N LEU A 136 13.93 -6.29 2.14
CA LEU A 136 12.77 -5.43 1.91
C LEU A 136 12.12 -5.00 3.23
N GLU A 137 12.67 -5.41 4.37
CA GLU A 137 12.22 -4.92 5.67
C GLU A 137 12.67 -3.47 5.77
N THR A 138 11.72 -2.55 5.75
CA THR A 138 12.00 -1.13 5.92
C THR A 138 11.58 -0.81 7.35
N GLU A 139 12.52 -0.37 8.19
CA GLU A 139 12.17 0.16 9.50
C GLU A 139 11.26 1.37 9.28
N VAL A 140 9.98 1.21 9.62
CA VAL A 140 9.06 2.35 9.75
C VAL A 140 9.50 3.10 11.00
N VAL A 141 10.35 4.12 10.83
CA VAL A 141 10.30 5.24 11.77
C VAL A 141 8.89 5.76 11.63
N ALA A 142 8.07 5.53 12.66
CA ALA A 142 6.78 6.18 12.76
C ALA A 142 7.06 7.69 12.69
N GLU A 143 6.83 8.29 11.53
CA GLU A 143 6.51 9.71 11.51
C GLU A 143 5.26 9.80 12.38
N ASN A 144 5.48 10.18 13.64
CA ASN A 144 4.45 10.68 14.52
C ASN A 144 3.64 11.61 13.64
N GLN A 145 2.40 11.20 13.37
CA GLN A 145 1.42 12.10 12.81
C GLN A 145 1.41 13.26 13.78
N GLU A 146 2.04 14.36 13.39
CA GLU A 146 1.90 15.63 14.09
C GLU A 146 0.40 15.90 14.09
N GLU A 147 -0.21 15.60 15.24
CA GLU A 147 -1.49 16.13 15.63
C GLU A 147 -1.32 17.65 15.57
N ILE A 148 -1.66 18.22 14.42
CA ILE A 148 -1.95 19.64 14.28
C ILE A 148 -2.93 20.00 15.40
N PRO A 149 -2.52 20.82 16.40
CA PRO A 149 -3.43 21.20 17.46
C PRO A 149 -4.55 22.02 16.83
N THR A 150 -5.77 21.51 16.94
CA THR A 150 -6.99 22.25 16.63
C THR A 150 -7.15 23.36 17.68
N GLU A 151 -6.49 24.49 17.48
CA GLU A 151 -6.87 25.74 18.15
C GLU A 151 -8.25 26.16 17.63
N SER A 152 -9.25 25.79 18.41
CA SER A 152 -10.62 26.25 18.29
C SER A 152 -10.77 27.49 19.17
N ASN A 153 -11.13 28.63 18.60
CA ASN A 153 -11.85 29.73 19.26
C ASN A 153 -12.41 30.65 18.15
N ALA A 154 -13.64 30.41 17.71
CA ALA A 154 -14.83 31.09 18.22
C ALA A 154 -14.84 32.59 17.89
N ILE A 155 -15.36 32.94 16.70
CA ILE A 155 -15.97 34.26 16.49
C ILE A 155 -17.47 34.03 16.46
N ASP A 156 -18.07 34.33 17.61
CA ASP A 156 -19.50 34.37 17.86
C ASP A 156 -20.12 35.47 17.00
N LEU A 157 -20.99 35.09 16.06
CA LEU A 157 -21.70 35.99 15.15
C LEU A 157 -23.19 35.87 15.41
N GLN A 158 -23.64 36.32 16.58
CA GLN A 158 -25.03 36.71 16.78
C GLN A 158 -25.17 37.99 17.61
N GLN A 159 -26.04 38.86 17.07
CA GLN A 159 -26.62 40.08 17.65
C GLN A 159 -25.78 41.36 17.61
N PHE A 160 -26.05 42.18 16.59
CA PHE A 160 -26.71 43.46 16.88
C PHE A 160 -27.75 43.78 15.79
N LYS A 161 -29.00 43.86 16.23
CA LYS A 161 -30.16 44.36 15.49
C LYS A 161 -29.96 45.82 15.10
N GLN A 162 -30.56 46.16 13.96
CA GLN A 162 -31.10 47.46 13.54
C GLN A 162 -30.93 48.64 14.52
N ASN A 163 -30.40 49.74 14.01
CA ASN A 163 -31.14 51.00 14.02
C ASN A 163 -30.73 51.84 12.81
N GLU A 164 -31.75 52.23 12.05
CA GLU A 164 -31.69 53.19 10.97
C GLU A 164 -31.66 54.63 11.55
N LEU A 165 -31.11 55.57 10.75
CA LEU A 165 -31.32 57.04 10.71
C LEU A 165 -30.49 57.94 11.65
N PRO A 166 -30.26 59.25 11.32
CA PRO A 166 -30.27 59.97 10.04
C PRO A 166 -29.01 60.86 9.81
N PHE A 167 -29.03 61.61 8.70
CA PHE A 167 -28.06 62.60 8.20
C PHE A 167 -27.69 63.74 9.17
N GLU A 168 -26.47 64.27 9.02
CA GLU A 168 -26.22 65.72 8.90
C GLU A 168 -25.13 65.97 7.85
#